data_AF-A0A7W1CZC2-F1
#
_entry.id   AF-A0A7W1CZC2-F1
#
_cell.length_a   1.000
_cell.length_b   1.000
_cell.length_c   1.000
_cell.angle_alpha   90.00
_cell.angle_beta   90.00
_cell.angle_gamma   90.00
#
_symmetry.space_group_name_H-M   'P 1'
#
loop_
_entity.id
_entity.type
_entity.pdbx_description
1 polymer ?
#
loop_
_entity_poly.entity_id
_entity_poly.type
_entity_poly.pdbx_seq_one_letter_code
_entity_poly.pdbx_strand_id
1 'polypeptide(L)'
;MKISLLVPEVNLRPTARPRACPYCKKSILHRHGTVLKPIKDHKIQREVEAHRYKCVSWGRTFRHYPNGVTSKDQSQRTVVLAALMYGLGLSCSAASHLLGALGAEVSQITVWRDAQEAGEALRRSRPAGRVRIASLGADETIFKVRGREVVVGFVVDAQSGKTMGFEVLFEGDGQAFKKWLEPYVKEFGVEVLVTDDNDSYGVAASELGLSHQLCIAHVRKYVKRRSKSILEQAEGEWGEQEEKYKKLEEDLKRLRGLLEELPEEGEKQIGQMHREYLWAQPPTRGEEGAKAKEKASCGYRMRMLTLELWNKWQKIQLYLRRPELSLDGTNNASERSIGRSKVRYKTMRGYKSVEGMSNGVVLTQWLYSGEDEHDLLAEVIAA
;
A
#
# COMPACT_ATOMS: atom_id res chain seq x y z
N MET A 1 -10.54 -1.97 -13.12
CA MET A 1 -9.09 -1.91 -13.39
C MET A 1 -8.74 -3.08 -14.31
N LYS A 2 -8.09 -2.81 -15.44
CA LYS A 2 -7.62 -3.85 -16.37
C LYS A 2 -6.15 -4.12 -16.05
N ILE A 3 -5.74 -5.38 -16.01
CA ILE A 3 -4.34 -5.78 -15.89
C ILE A 3 -3.96 -6.38 -17.24
N SER A 4 -2.99 -5.78 -17.93
CA SER A 4 -2.41 -6.34 -19.16
C SER A 4 -1.03 -6.91 -18.85
N LEU A 5 -0.83 -8.20 -19.15
CA LEU A 5 0.38 -8.94 -18.78
C LEU A 5 1.14 -9.33 -20.06
N LEU A 6 2.41 -8.95 -20.14
CA LEU A 6 3.31 -9.43 -21.17
C LEU A 6 4.01 -10.70 -20.67
N VAL A 7 3.83 -11.78 -21.43
CA VAL A 7 4.35 -13.10 -21.11
C VAL A 7 5.48 -13.43 -22.07
N PRO A 8 6.70 -13.76 -21.58
CA PRO A 8 7.86 -13.95 -22.45
C PRO A 8 7.67 -15.01 -23.54
N GLU A 9 8.23 -14.73 -24.71
CA GLU A 9 8.36 -15.72 -25.77
C GLU A 9 9.50 -16.69 -25.52
N VAL A 10 9.31 -17.95 -25.91
CA VAL A 10 10.27 -19.04 -25.68
C VAL A 10 10.49 -19.78 -26.98
N ASN A 11 11.74 -19.83 -27.42
CA ASN A 11 12.14 -20.50 -28.65
C ASN A 11 12.55 -21.96 -28.38
N LEU A 12 12.33 -22.84 -29.36
CA LEU A 12 12.75 -24.25 -29.27
C LEU A 12 14.26 -24.44 -29.45
N ARG A 13 14.93 -23.53 -30.16
CA ARG A 13 16.37 -23.59 -30.49
C ARG A 13 17.00 -22.20 -30.58
N PRO A 14 18.31 -22.05 -30.33
CA PRO A 14 18.97 -20.76 -30.44
C PRO A 14 18.89 -20.21 -31.87
N THR A 15 18.41 -18.99 -32.01
CA THR A 15 18.29 -18.30 -33.30
C THR A 15 19.57 -17.56 -33.70
N ALA A 16 20.49 -17.38 -32.76
CA ALA A 16 21.76 -16.70 -32.96
C ALA A 16 22.94 -17.48 -32.34
N ARG A 17 24.15 -17.07 -32.71
CA ARG A 17 25.39 -17.52 -32.08
C ARG A 17 25.79 -16.55 -30.95
N PRO A 18 26.36 -17.03 -29.83
CA PRO A 18 26.93 -16.14 -28.82
C PRO A 18 28.07 -15.29 -29.39
N ARG A 19 28.06 -13.99 -29.08
CA ARG A 19 29.09 -13.04 -29.55
C ARG A 19 30.45 -13.22 -28.86
N ALA A 20 30.43 -13.70 -27.62
CA ALA A 20 31.62 -13.85 -26.80
C ALA A 20 31.48 -14.99 -25.81
N CYS A 21 32.62 -15.51 -25.35
CA CYS A 21 32.68 -16.41 -24.19
C CYS A 21 32.13 -15.66 -22.96
N PRO A 22 31.19 -16.22 -22.19
CA PRO A 22 30.60 -15.53 -21.01
C PRO A 22 31.63 -15.21 -19.92
N TYR A 23 32.79 -15.83 -20.05
CA TYR A 23 33.81 -16.14 -19.07
C TYR A 23 35.07 -15.29 -19.30
N CYS A 24 35.72 -15.40 -20.48
CA CYS A 24 36.89 -14.58 -20.83
C CYS A 24 36.59 -13.49 -21.87
N LYS A 25 35.32 -13.32 -22.26
CA LYS A 25 34.82 -12.30 -23.21
C LYS A 25 35.41 -12.34 -24.64
N LYS A 26 36.28 -13.31 -24.96
CA LYS A 26 36.80 -13.51 -26.32
C LYS A 26 35.74 -14.10 -27.27
N SER A 27 35.80 -13.72 -28.55
CA SER A 27 34.80 -14.04 -29.58
C SER A 27 35.05 -15.33 -30.37
N ILE A 28 36.28 -15.88 -30.30
CA ILE A 28 36.64 -17.12 -31.01
C ILE A 28 36.06 -18.33 -30.26
N LEU A 29 34.93 -18.80 -30.78
CA LEU A 29 34.16 -19.91 -30.23
C LEU A 29 33.99 -21.01 -31.28
N HIS A 30 34.14 -22.26 -30.85
CA HIS A 30 33.88 -23.44 -31.66
C HIS A 30 32.56 -24.08 -31.21
N ARG A 31 31.62 -24.31 -32.14
CA ARG A 31 30.39 -25.05 -31.82
C ARG A 31 30.76 -26.51 -31.59
N HIS A 32 30.64 -26.94 -30.34
CA HIS A 32 31.11 -28.24 -29.86
C HIS A 32 30.02 -29.32 -29.89
N GLY A 33 28.73 -28.91 -29.90
CA GLY A 33 27.64 -29.87 -30.07
C GLY A 33 26.26 -29.25 -29.83
N THR A 34 25.25 -30.11 -29.89
CA THR A 34 23.86 -29.81 -29.56
C THR A 34 23.45 -30.70 -28.38
N VAL A 35 22.64 -30.17 -27.45
CA VAL A 35 22.06 -30.94 -26.35
C VAL A 35 20.56 -30.66 -26.25
N LEU A 36 19.76 -31.71 -26.10
CA LEU A 36 18.36 -31.61 -25.74
C LEU A 36 18.25 -31.37 -24.24
N LYS A 37 17.54 -30.32 -23.85
CA LYS A 37 17.33 -29.93 -22.46
C LYS A 37 15.84 -30.05 -22.14
N PRO A 38 15.45 -30.87 -21.15
CA PRO A 38 14.10 -30.84 -20.63
C PRO A 38 13.70 -29.44 -20.13
N ILE A 39 12.45 -29.05 -20.39
CA ILE A 39 11.91 -27.76 -19.99
C ILE A 39 10.47 -27.91 -19.47
N LYS A 40 10.17 -27.15 -18.41
CA LYS A 40 8.83 -26.97 -17.87
C LYS A 40 8.24 -25.70 -18.48
N ASP A 41 7.37 -25.87 -19.46
CA ASP A 41 6.67 -24.81 -20.18
C ASP A 41 5.31 -25.33 -20.68
N HIS A 42 4.28 -24.49 -20.61
CA HIS A 42 2.92 -24.90 -20.96
C HIS A 42 2.65 -24.95 -22.48
N LYS A 43 3.52 -24.33 -23.30
CA LYS A 43 3.41 -24.37 -24.77
C LYS A 43 4.47 -25.26 -25.42
N ILE A 44 5.60 -25.51 -24.76
CA ILE A 44 6.68 -26.34 -25.32
C ILE A 44 6.57 -27.77 -24.79
N GLN A 45 6.51 -28.73 -25.72
CA GLN A 45 6.47 -30.13 -25.38
C GLN A 45 7.86 -30.64 -24.96
N ARG A 46 8.03 -30.83 -23.64
CA ARG A 46 9.11 -31.58 -22.96
C ARG A 46 10.53 -31.03 -23.04
N GLU A 47 11.02 -30.56 -24.19
CA GLU A 47 12.44 -30.22 -24.36
C GLU A 47 12.73 -29.10 -25.36
N VAL A 48 13.94 -28.54 -25.26
CA VAL A 48 14.50 -27.53 -26.16
C VAL A 48 15.92 -27.88 -26.56
N GLU A 49 16.34 -27.41 -27.72
CA GLU A 49 17.72 -27.52 -28.18
C GLU A 49 18.58 -26.43 -27.53
N ALA A 50 19.73 -26.78 -26.96
CA ALA A 50 20.77 -25.84 -26.57
C ALA A 50 22.07 -26.17 -27.30
N HIS A 51 22.77 -25.14 -27.79
CA HIS A 51 24.04 -25.31 -28.48
C HIS A 51 25.20 -25.23 -27.48
N ARG A 52 26.13 -26.18 -27.52
CA ARG A 52 27.36 -26.14 -26.73
C ARG A 52 28.47 -25.46 -27.52
N TYR A 53 29.16 -24.53 -26.89
CA TYR A 53 30.33 -23.84 -27.45
C TYR A 53 31.56 -24.11 -26.60
N LYS A 54 32.72 -24.29 -27.23
CA LYS A 54 34.03 -24.32 -26.59
C LYS A 54 34.75 -23.01 -26.89
N CYS A 55 35.25 -22.34 -25.86
CA CYS A 55 36.13 -21.19 -26.05
C CYS A 55 37.52 -21.68 -26.47
N VAL A 56 38.05 -21.18 -27.59
CA VAL A 56 39.39 -21.60 -28.06
C VAL A 56 40.50 -21.03 -27.17
N SER A 57 40.28 -19.85 -26.59
CA SER A 57 41.29 -19.20 -25.75
C SER A 57 41.34 -19.69 -24.31
N TRP A 58 40.23 -20.20 -23.76
CA TRP A 58 40.17 -20.70 -22.38
C TRP A 58 39.86 -22.21 -22.29
N GLY A 59 39.55 -22.87 -23.40
CA GLY A 59 39.27 -24.31 -23.45
C GLY A 59 37.95 -24.76 -22.80
N ARG A 60 37.29 -23.92 -22.00
CA ARG A 60 36.01 -24.23 -21.33
C ARG A 60 34.83 -24.31 -22.30
N THR A 61 33.88 -25.18 -21.97
CA THR A 61 32.60 -25.31 -22.68
C THR A 61 31.48 -24.60 -21.93
N PHE A 62 30.49 -24.09 -22.67
CA PHE A 62 29.27 -23.52 -22.11
C PHE A 62 28.07 -23.78 -23.02
N ARG A 63 26.87 -23.69 -22.46
CA ARG A 63 25.61 -23.83 -23.20
C ARG A 63 25.10 -22.45 -23.60
N HIS A 64 24.70 -22.31 -24.85
CA HIS A 64 23.93 -21.19 -25.36
C HIS A 64 22.48 -21.66 -25.54
N TYR A 65 21.60 -21.04 -24.77
CA TYR A 65 20.18 -21.38 -24.71
C TYR A 65 19.37 -20.58 -25.73
N PRO A 66 18.20 -21.10 -26.18
CA PRO A 66 17.24 -20.31 -26.92
C PRO A 66 16.71 -19.13 -26.09
N ASN A 67 16.13 -18.14 -26.79
CA ASN A 67 15.40 -17.05 -26.13
C ASN A 67 14.32 -17.63 -25.20
N GLY A 68 14.16 -17.05 -24.01
CA GLY A 68 13.20 -17.53 -23.01
C GLY A 68 13.68 -18.72 -22.18
N VAL A 69 14.91 -19.22 -22.38
CA VAL A 69 15.45 -20.39 -21.66
C VAL A 69 16.75 -20.06 -20.95
N THR A 70 16.87 -20.53 -19.71
CA THR A 70 18.08 -20.40 -18.89
C THR A 70 18.59 -21.78 -18.45
N SER A 71 19.54 -21.79 -17.50
CA SER A 71 19.96 -23.02 -16.83
C SER A 71 18.86 -23.66 -15.97
N LYS A 72 17.83 -22.90 -15.55
CA LYS A 72 16.69 -23.44 -14.80
C LYS A 72 15.92 -24.47 -15.62
N ASP A 73 15.30 -25.45 -14.97
CA ASP A 73 14.42 -26.43 -15.63
C ASP A 73 13.09 -25.81 -16.09
N GLN A 74 12.81 -24.57 -15.70
CA GLN A 74 11.66 -23.77 -16.14
C GLN A 74 12.07 -22.81 -17.25
N SER A 75 11.17 -22.56 -18.21
CA SER A 75 11.32 -21.41 -19.09
C SER A 75 11.11 -20.11 -18.31
N GLN A 76 11.62 -18.99 -18.84
CA GLN A 76 11.35 -17.66 -18.28
C GLN A 76 9.85 -17.35 -18.28
N ARG A 77 9.11 -17.84 -19.28
CA ARG A 77 7.65 -17.80 -19.33
C ARG A 77 7.01 -18.44 -18.10
N THR A 78 7.41 -19.66 -17.75
CA THR A 78 6.88 -20.37 -16.57
C THR A 78 7.26 -19.68 -15.26
N VAL A 79 8.49 -19.16 -15.15
CA VAL A 79 8.94 -18.38 -13.98
C VAL A 79 8.06 -17.13 -13.79
N VAL A 80 7.84 -16.37 -14.87
CA VAL A 80 6.98 -15.17 -14.84
C VAL A 80 5.55 -15.53 -14.48
N LEU A 81 4.96 -16.56 -15.10
CA LEU A 81 3.61 -17.00 -14.77
C LEU A 81 3.46 -17.43 -13.30
N ALA A 82 4.45 -18.13 -12.74
CA ALA A 82 4.43 -18.51 -11.32
C ALA A 82 4.39 -17.28 -10.39
N ALA A 83 5.22 -16.27 -10.66
CA ALA A 83 5.23 -15.02 -9.91
C ALA A 83 3.92 -14.23 -10.09
N LEU A 84 3.41 -14.12 -11.32
CA LEU A 84 2.15 -13.43 -11.62
C LEU A 84 0.95 -14.09 -10.93
N MET A 85 0.86 -15.42 -10.94
CA MET A 85 -0.19 -16.14 -10.21
C MET A 85 -0.15 -15.85 -8.71
N TYR A 86 1.05 -15.80 -8.11
CA TYR A 86 1.20 -15.41 -6.71
C TYR A 86 0.73 -13.96 -6.47
N GLY A 87 1.12 -13.01 -7.34
CA GLY A 87 0.70 -11.61 -7.27
C GLY A 87 -0.81 -11.41 -7.44
N LEU A 88 -1.45 -12.21 -8.29
CA LEU A 88 -2.90 -12.26 -8.47
C LEU A 88 -3.65 -12.88 -7.28
N GLY A 89 -2.92 -13.36 -6.26
CA GLY A 89 -3.48 -13.81 -4.98
C GLY A 89 -3.58 -15.32 -4.80
N LEU A 90 -3.12 -16.12 -5.77
CA LEU A 90 -3.11 -17.58 -5.63
C LEU A 90 -2.10 -18.01 -4.56
N SER A 91 -2.45 -19.08 -3.84
CA SER A 91 -1.47 -19.76 -2.99
C SER A 91 -0.40 -20.44 -3.84
N CYS A 92 0.80 -20.66 -3.29
CA CYS A 92 1.86 -21.36 -4.01
C CYS A 92 1.45 -22.78 -4.43
N SER A 93 0.61 -23.45 -3.64
CA SER A 93 0.03 -24.76 -4.01
C SER A 93 -0.98 -24.63 -5.14
N ALA A 94 -1.88 -23.64 -5.09
CA ALA A 94 -2.86 -23.44 -6.16
C ALA A 94 -2.19 -23.09 -7.50
N ALA A 95 -1.20 -22.20 -7.47
CA ALA A 95 -0.40 -21.85 -8.64
C ALA A 95 0.40 -23.06 -9.18
N SER A 96 0.97 -23.88 -8.29
CA SER A 96 1.66 -25.12 -8.65
C SER A 96 0.71 -26.12 -9.34
N HIS A 97 -0.49 -26.34 -8.81
CA HIS A 97 -1.49 -27.21 -9.43
C HIS A 97 -1.98 -26.67 -10.76
N LEU A 98 -2.22 -25.36 -10.87
CA LEU A 98 -2.67 -24.72 -12.12
C LEU A 98 -1.60 -24.85 -13.20
N LEU A 99 -0.32 -24.57 -12.88
CA LEU A 99 0.77 -24.77 -13.82
C LEU A 99 0.93 -26.24 -14.23
N GLY A 100 0.75 -27.18 -13.31
CA GLY A 100 0.71 -28.61 -13.60
C GLY A 100 -0.41 -28.99 -14.57
N ALA A 101 -1.63 -28.48 -14.37
CA ALA A 101 -2.76 -28.69 -15.28
C ALA A 101 -2.51 -28.11 -16.68
N LEU A 102 -1.71 -27.05 -16.77
CA LEU A 102 -1.25 -26.47 -18.04
C LEU A 102 -0.02 -27.20 -18.65
N GLY A 103 0.45 -28.29 -18.03
CA GLY A 103 1.60 -29.07 -18.53
C GLY A 103 2.98 -28.56 -18.10
N ALA A 104 3.05 -27.55 -17.23
CA ALA A 104 4.28 -26.97 -16.69
C ALA A 104 4.45 -27.32 -15.20
N GLU A 105 4.62 -28.59 -14.87
CA GLU A 105 4.63 -29.06 -13.48
C GLU A 105 5.79 -28.48 -12.65
N VAL A 106 5.47 -27.68 -11.64
CA VAL A 106 6.43 -27.05 -10.72
C VAL A 106 5.94 -27.20 -9.29
N SER A 107 6.86 -27.30 -8.32
CA SER A 107 6.48 -27.43 -6.91
C SER A 107 6.05 -26.09 -6.31
N GLN A 108 5.28 -26.13 -5.23
CA GLN A 108 4.91 -24.94 -4.47
C GLN A 108 6.12 -24.12 -3.96
N ILE A 109 7.24 -24.79 -3.64
CA ILE A 109 8.46 -24.11 -3.19
C ILE A 109 9.12 -23.36 -4.34
N THR A 110 9.07 -23.92 -5.55
CA THR A 110 9.54 -23.26 -6.76
C THR A 110 8.72 -22.01 -7.08
N VAL A 111 7.39 -22.09 -7.00
CA VAL A 111 6.51 -20.92 -7.17
C VAL A 111 6.84 -19.84 -6.14
N TRP A 112 7.00 -20.22 -4.86
CA TRP A 112 7.37 -19.28 -3.81
C TRP A 112 8.70 -18.59 -4.14
N ARG A 113 9.74 -19.36 -4.49
CA ARG A 113 11.06 -18.81 -4.85
C ARG A 113 10.97 -17.83 -6.02
N ASP A 114 10.28 -18.20 -7.09
CA ASP A 114 10.19 -17.36 -8.28
C ASP A 114 9.42 -16.05 -7.99
N ALA A 115 8.38 -16.09 -7.15
CA ALA A 115 7.69 -14.88 -6.69
C ALA A 115 8.58 -14.00 -5.78
N GLN A 116 9.43 -14.60 -4.96
CA GLN A 116 10.37 -13.88 -4.10
C GLN A 116 11.48 -13.20 -4.92
N GLU A 117 12.08 -13.92 -5.86
CA GLU A 117 13.08 -13.37 -6.79
C GLU A 117 12.50 -12.21 -7.61
N ALA A 118 11.27 -12.36 -8.10
CA ALA A 118 10.56 -11.30 -8.83
C ALA A 118 10.31 -10.06 -7.94
N GLY A 119 9.79 -10.26 -6.73
CA GLY A 119 9.56 -9.16 -5.79
C GLY A 119 10.85 -8.47 -5.34
N GLU A 120 11.95 -9.22 -5.22
CA GLU A 120 13.26 -8.66 -4.88
C GLU A 120 13.81 -7.81 -6.02
N ALA A 121 13.71 -8.28 -7.26
CA ALA A 121 14.10 -7.52 -8.44
C ALA A 121 13.33 -6.21 -8.52
N LEU A 122 12.00 -6.26 -8.39
CA LEU A 122 11.14 -5.07 -8.39
C LEU A 122 11.46 -4.10 -7.24
N ARG A 123 11.95 -4.59 -6.09
CA ARG A 123 12.41 -3.71 -4.99
C ARG A 123 13.69 -2.97 -5.33
N ARG A 124 14.57 -3.57 -6.14
CA ARG A 124 15.83 -2.96 -6.58
C ARG A 124 15.59 -1.96 -7.71
N SER A 125 14.62 -2.20 -8.58
CA SER A 125 14.17 -1.24 -9.58
C SER A 125 13.29 -0.16 -8.95
N ARG A 126 13.90 0.81 -8.26
CA ARG A 126 13.18 2.05 -7.92
C ARG A 126 12.95 2.86 -9.21
N PRO A 127 11.74 3.38 -9.46
CA PRO A 127 11.52 4.28 -10.57
C PRO A 127 12.41 5.52 -10.41
N ALA A 128 13.35 5.69 -11.33
CA ALA A 128 14.16 6.90 -11.44
C ALA A 128 13.31 7.98 -12.11
N GLY A 129 12.77 8.91 -11.33
CA GLY A 129 12.04 10.04 -11.89
C GLY A 129 11.61 11.04 -10.83
N ARG A 130 12.06 12.30 -10.97
CA ARG A 130 11.55 13.43 -10.17
C ARG A 130 10.15 13.80 -10.66
N VAL A 131 9.15 13.00 -10.32
CA VAL A 131 7.75 13.38 -10.52
C VAL A 131 7.37 14.31 -9.37
N ARG A 132 6.90 15.53 -9.65
CA ARG A 132 6.32 16.36 -8.60
C ARG A 132 4.93 15.85 -8.26
N ILE A 133 4.63 15.70 -6.98
CA ILE A 133 3.33 15.28 -6.48
C ILE A 133 2.88 16.31 -5.45
N ALA A 134 1.81 17.05 -5.75
CA ALA A 134 1.34 18.11 -4.87
C ALA A 134 0.66 17.56 -3.60
N SER A 135 0.05 16.37 -3.68
CA SER A 135 -0.71 15.77 -2.59
C SER A 135 -0.30 14.32 -2.30
N LEU A 136 0.15 14.06 -1.09
CA LEU A 136 0.62 12.76 -0.63
C LEU A 136 -0.41 12.14 0.31
N GLY A 137 -0.85 10.92 0.04
CA GLY A 137 -1.62 10.11 0.97
C GLY A 137 -0.71 9.28 1.86
N ALA A 138 -0.99 9.24 3.16
CA ALA A 138 -0.29 8.37 4.11
C ALA A 138 -1.30 7.61 4.96
N ASP A 139 -1.04 6.31 5.14
CA ASP A 139 -1.85 5.45 6.01
C ASP A 139 -1.01 4.24 6.45
N GLU A 140 -1.33 3.69 7.61
CA GLU A 140 -0.68 2.50 8.15
C GLU A 140 -1.56 1.26 8.07
N THR A 141 -0.92 0.11 8.01
CA THR A 141 -1.62 -1.16 8.10
C THR A 141 -0.78 -2.23 8.76
N ILE A 142 -1.46 -3.24 9.28
CA ILE A 142 -0.79 -4.35 9.98
C ILE A 142 -0.69 -5.57 9.06
N PHE A 143 0.50 -6.17 9.04
CA PHE A 143 0.77 -7.50 8.51
C PHE A 143 1.24 -8.44 9.61
N LYS A 144 0.94 -9.73 9.49
CA LYS A 144 1.49 -10.77 10.36
C LYS A 144 2.77 -11.35 9.76
N VAL A 145 3.87 -11.27 10.49
CA VAL A 145 5.17 -11.88 10.15
C VAL A 145 5.58 -12.80 11.29
N ARG A 146 5.74 -14.10 11.00
CA ARG A 146 6.01 -15.15 12.02
C ARG A 146 5.05 -15.08 13.23
N GLY A 147 3.79 -14.76 12.96
CA GLY A 147 2.74 -14.64 13.99
C GLY A 147 2.75 -13.32 14.78
N ARG A 148 3.73 -12.43 14.56
CA ARG A 148 3.80 -11.12 15.18
C ARG A 148 3.24 -10.06 14.25
N GLU A 149 2.63 -9.03 14.83
CA GLU A 149 2.15 -7.87 14.08
C GLU A 149 3.30 -6.95 13.71
N VAL A 150 3.32 -6.52 12.46
CA VAL A 150 4.28 -5.59 11.88
C VAL A 150 3.48 -4.46 11.25
N VAL A 151 3.73 -3.23 11.70
CA VAL A 151 3.12 -2.03 11.15
C VAL A 151 3.86 -1.65 9.87
N VAL A 152 3.11 -1.40 8.81
CA VAL A 152 3.64 -0.99 7.51
C VAL A 152 2.91 0.28 7.09
N GLY A 153 3.66 1.35 6.92
CA GLY A 153 3.18 2.62 6.38
C GLY A 153 3.20 2.58 4.87
N PHE A 154 2.16 3.10 4.23
CA PHE A 154 2.06 3.28 2.78
C PHE A 154 2.04 4.76 2.45
N VAL A 155 2.80 5.11 1.43
CA VAL A 155 2.82 6.45 0.84
C VAL A 155 2.30 6.36 -0.59
N VAL A 156 1.29 7.16 -0.90
CA VAL A 156 0.64 7.19 -2.21
C VAL A 156 0.54 8.61 -2.73
N ASP A 157 0.51 8.78 -4.05
CA ASP A 157 -0.05 9.98 -4.65
C ASP A 157 -1.56 9.99 -4.39
N ALA A 158 -2.05 10.98 -3.64
CA ALA A 158 -3.46 11.07 -3.27
C ALA A 158 -4.39 11.33 -4.48
N GLN A 159 -3.86 11.90 -5.56
CA GLN A 159 -4.62 12.19 -6.77
C GLN A 159 -4.72 10.95 -7.68
N SER A 160 -3.58 10.40 -8.11
CA SER A 160 -3.57 9.25 -9.02
C SER A 160 -3.85 7.91 -8.33
N GLY A 161 -3.59 7.83 -7.02
CA GLY A 161 -3.61 6.58 -6.27
C GLY A 161 -2.40 5.68 -6.53
N LYS A 162 -1.36 6.17 -7.21
CA LYS A 162 -0.10 5.45 -7.43
C LYS A 162 0.67 5.33 -6.11
N THR A 163 1.14 4.13 -5.80
CA THR A 163 1.97 3.90 -4.61
C THR A 163 3.38 4.41 -4.86
N MET A 164 3.83 5.33 -4.00
CA MET A 164 5.17 5.91 -4.05
C MET A 164 6.15 5.08 -3.24
N GLY A 165 5.69 4.46 -2.17
CA GLY A 165 6.50 3.54 -1.39
C GLY A 165 5.78 2.99 -0.16
N PHE A 166 6.49 2.16 0.59
CA PHE A 166 6.04 1.65 1.87
C PHE A 166 7.24 1.28 2.75
N GLU A 167 7.06 1.39 4.06
CA GLU A 167 8.09 1.16 5.05
C GLU A 167 7.54 0.35 6.21
N VAL A 168 8.39 -0.51 6.79
CA VAL A 168 8.09 -1.10 8.09
C VAL A 168 8.31 -0.02 9.16
N LEU A 169 7.26 0.25 9.93
CA LEU A 169 7.28 1.23 11.00
C LEU A 169 7.49 0.52 12.33
N PHE A 170 8.44 1.01 13.13
CA PHE A 170 8.74 0.48 14.46
C PHE A 170 8.03 1.26 15.58
N GLU A 171 7.66 2.51 15.31
CA GLU A 171 7.07 3.46 16.25
C GLU A 171 5.91 4.20 15.53
N GLY A 172 4.88 4.59 16.30
CA GLY A 172 3.63 5.17 15.78
C GLY A 172 3.30 6.55 16.33
N ASP A 173 4.32 7.33 16.70
CA ASP A 173 4.14 8.72 17.15
C ASP A 173 4.38 9.74 16.01
N GLY A 174 4.03 11.01 16.26
CA GLY A 174 4.18 12.07 15.26
C GLY A 174 5.63 12.28 14.79
N GLN A 175 6.62 12.02 15.65
CA GLN A 175 8.03 12.17 15.31
C GLN A 175 8.53 11.03 14.41
N ALA A 176 8.04 9.81 14.63
CA ALA A 176 8.27 8.65 13.78
C ALA A 176 7.65 8.87 12.39
N PHE A 177 6.40 9.35 12.33
CA PHE A 177 5.74 9.67 11.06
C PHE A 177 6.43 10.79 10.30
N LYS A 178 6.92 11.83 10.98
CA LYS A 178 7.75 12.85 10.33
C LYS A 178 8.99 12.24 9.67
N LYS A 179 9.78 11.45 10.42
CA LYS A 179 11.01 10.84 9.91
C LYS A 179 10.73 9.93 8.71
N TRP A 180 9.60 9.24 8.75
CA TRP A 180 9.16 8.37 7.67
C TRP A 180 8.73 9.16 6.43
N LEU A 181 7.97 10.24 6.57
CA LEU A 181 7.41 11.02 5.45
C LEU A 181 8.41 12.03 4.86
N GLU A 182 9.36 12.53 5.63
CA GLU A 182 10.31 13.58 5.22
C GLU A 182 11.06 13.27 3.91
N PRO A 183 11.57 12.04 3.66
CA PRO A 183 12.21 11.71 2.39
C PRO A 183 11.26 11.86 1.20
N TYR A 184 10.02 11.38 1.33
CA TYR A 184 9.00 11.48 0.29
C TYR A 184 8.64 12.94 0.00
N VAL A 185 8.45 13.74 1.04
CA VAL A 185 8.10 15.16 0.91
C VAL A 185 9.18 15.92 0.15
N LYS A 186 10.46 15.70 0.50
CA LYS A 186 11.59 16.35 -0.16
C LYS A 186 11.79 15.87 -1.60
N GLU A 187 11.63 14.58 -1.85
CA GLU A 187 11.84 14.00 -3.18
C GLU A 187 10.76 14.44 -4.17
N PHE A 188 9.50 14.47 -3.74
CA PHE A 188 8.34 14.73 -4.62
C PHE A 188 7.82 16.17 -4.56
N GLY A 189 8.33 17.02 -3.66
CA GLY A 189 7.90 18.42 -3.54
C GLY A 189 6.45 18.55 -3.10
N VAL A 190 6.07 17.81 -2.06
CA VAL A 190 4.69 17.70 -1.56
C VAL A 190 4.23 18.98 -0.87
N GLU A 191 2.99 19.39 -1.12
CA GLU A 191 2.33 20.55 -0.47
C GLU A 191 1.27 20.13 0.55
N VAL A 192 0.57 19.02 0.28
CA VAL A 192 -0.57 18.55 1.08
C VAL A 192 -0.38 17.11 1.51
N LEU A 193 -0.60 16.83 2.79
CA LEU A 193 -0.72 15.47 3.33
C LEU A 193 -2.20 15.11 3.48
N VAL A 194 -2.61 13.93 2.99
CA VAL A 194 -3.97 13.38 3.09
C VAL A 194 -3.93 12.14 3.98
N THR A 195 -4.63 12.15 5.11
CA THR A 195 -4.63 11.03 6.07
C THR A 195 -6.02 10.73 6.60
N ASP A 196 -6.12 9.66 7.38
CA ASP A 196 -7.25 9.46 8.27
C ASP A 196 -7.23 10.47 9.44
N ASP A 197 -8.10 10.25 10.43
CA ASP A 197 -8.25 11.12 11.60
C ASP A 197 -7.31 10.76 12.77
N ASN A 198 -6.13 10.20 12.49
CA ASN A 198 -5.10 9.96 13.49
C ASN A 198 -4.29 11.25 13.77
N ASP A 199 -4.35 11.72 15.02
CA ASP A 199 -3.74 12.98 15.47
C ASP A 199 -2.20 13.02 15.26
N SER A 200 -1.50 11.89 15.27
CA SER A 200 -0.04 11.82 15.06
C SER A 200 0.37 12.39 13.69
N TYR A 201 -0.47 12.24 12.66
CA TYR A 201 -0.21 12.83 11.35
C TYR A 201 -0.31 14.35 11.35
N GLY A 202 -1.14 14.92 12.22
CA GLY A 202 -1.26 16.36 12.36
C GLY A 202 0.05 17.00 12.84
N VAL A 203 0.77 16.33 13.74
CA VAL A 203 2.10 16.75 14.20
C VAL A 203 3.12 16.67 13.06
N ALA A 204 3.16 15.54 12.35
CA ALA A 204 4.07 15.34 11.22
C ALA A 204 3.84 16.38 10.11
N ALA A 205 2.59 16.65 9.73
CA ALA A 205 2.25 17.64 8.72
C ALA A 205 2.72 19.06 9.12
N SER A 206 2.46 19.46 10.37
CA SER A 206 2.89 20.76 10.89
C SER A 206 4.41 20.92 10.85
N GLU A 207 5.15 19.93 11.35
CA GLU A 207 6.62 19.97 11.39
C GLU A 207 7.27 19.89 10.00
N LEU A 208 6.59 19.30 9.02
CA LEU A 208 7.04 19.25 7.63
C LEU A 208 6.58 20.47 6.81
N GLY A 209 5.80 21.39 7.40
CA GLY A 209 5.29 22.57 6.73
C GLY A 209 4.22 22.28 5.67
N LEU A 210 3.49 21.16 5.82
CA LEU A 210 2.47 20.71 4.88
C LEU A 210 1.09 21.21 5.30
N SER A 211 0.24 21.51 4.31
CA SER A 211 -1.20 21.57 4.56
C SER A 211 -1.71 20.15 4.82
N HIS A 212 -2.78 20.00 5.62
CA HIS A 212 -3.30 18.70 6.03
C HIS A 212 -4.76 18.55 5.65
N GLN A 213 -5.07 17.57 4.81
CA GLN A 213 -6.43 17.12 4.51
C GLN A 213 -6.78 15.90 5.37
N LEU A 214 -7.88 15.99 6.11
CA LEU A 214 -8.44 14.86 6.85
C LEU A 214 -9.51 14.13 6.04
N CYS A 215 -9.54 12.81 6.10
CA CYS A 215 -10.57 12.02 5.45
C CYS A 215 -11.97 12.32 6.04
N ILE A 216 -12.83 12.96 5.26
CA ILE A 216 -14.20 13.30 5.69
C ILE A 216 -15.03 12.07 6.05
N ALA A 217 -14.82 10.95 5.37
CA ALA A 217 -15.54 9.70 5.66
C ALA A 217 -15.22 9.19 7.08
N HIS A 218 -13.96 9.28 7.50
CA HIS A 218 -13.53 8.92 8.85
C HIS A 218 -14.12 9.87 9.89
N VAL A 219 -14.06 11.18 9.64
CA VAL A 219 -14.64 12.19 10.54
C VAL A 219 -16.15 11.99 10.69
N ARG A 220 -16.91 11.85 9.60
CA ARG A 220 -18.37 11.59 9.64
C ARG A 220 -18.70 10.34 10.44
N LYS A 221 -17.93 9.26 10.27
CA LYS A 221 -18.10 7.99 11.00
C LYS A 221 -17.82 8.16 12.48
N TYR A 222 -16.74 8.86 12.84
CA TYR A 222 -16.40 9.19 14.22
C TYR A 222 -17.52 10.00 14.87
N VAL A 223 -17.94 11.10 14.25
CA VAL A 223 -18.97 12.00 14.78
C VAL A 223 -20.29 11.27 14.93
N LYS A 224 -20.75 10.49 13.95
CA LYS A 224 -21.97 9.69 14.06
C LYS A 224 -21.96 8.76 15.28
N ARG A 225 -20.86 8.04 15.50
CA ARG A 225 -20.70 7.15 16.67
C ARG A 225 -20.65 7.94 17.98
N ARG A 226 -19.90 9.05 17.99
CA ARG A 226 -19.75 9.91 19.16
C ARG A 226 -21.05 10.56 19.56
N SER A 227 -21.83 11.09 18.61
CA SER A 227 -23.17 11.65 18.82
C SER A 227 -24.10 10.63 19.44
N LYS A 228 -24.16 9.39 18.89
CA LYS A 228 -24.99 8.32 19.45
C LYS A 228 -24.64 8.04 20.92
N SER A 229 -23.34 7.89 21.20
CA SER A 229 -22.86 7.62 22.56
C SER A 229 -23.04 8.79 23.54
N ILE A 230 -23.12 10.03 23.04
CA ILE A 230 -23.45 11.20 23.87
C ILE A 230 -24.95 11.20 24.21
N LEU A 231 -25.82 10.89 23.24
CA LEU A 231 -27.26 10.79 23.46
C LEU A 231 -27.63 9.67 24.42
N GLU A 232 -27.09 8.47 24.24
CA GLU A 232 -27.29 7.33 25.15
C GLU A 232 -26.90 7.69 26.60
N GLN A 233 -25.88 8.53 26.80
CA GLN A 233 -25.52 9.02 28.13
C GLN A 233 -26.50 10.09 28.63
N ALA A 234 -26.92 11.01 27.76
CA ALA A 234 -27.86 12.08 28.10
C ALA A 234 -29.25 11.54 28.47
N GLU A 235 -29.71 10.46 27.85
CA GLU A 235 -30.94 9.76 28.22
C GLU A 235 -30.89 9.32 29.70
N GLY A 236 -29.76 8.77 30.15
CA GLY A 236 -29.56 8.37 31.54
C GLY A 236 -29.31 9.51 32.52
N GLU A 237 -28.66 10.60 32.10
CA GLU A 237 -28.33 11.75 32.97
C GLU A 237 -29.49 12.73 33.13
N TRP A 238 -30.26 12.94 32.07
CA TRP A 238 -31.27 14.00 31.98
C TRP A 238 -32.68 13.43 31.78
N GLY A 239 -32.82 12.39 30.94
CA GLY A 239 -34.13 11.89 30.50
C GLY A 239 -34.61 12.60 29.23
N GLU A 240 -35.27 11.85 28.34
CA GLU A 240 -35.64 12.30 26.99
C GLU A 240 -36.60 13.50 26.94
N GLN A 241 -37.40 13.68 28.00
CA GLN A 241 -38.42 14.73 28.05
C GLN A 241 -37.85 16.11 28.42
N GLU A 242 -36.63 16.14 28.99
CA GLU A 242 -35.96 17.37 29.42
C GLU A 242 -35.58 18.26 28.23
N GLU A 243 -35.75 19.56 28.37
CA GLU A 243 -35.44 20.54 27.31
C GLU A 243 -33.96 20.51 26.90
N LYS A 244 -33.07 20.36 27.89
CA LYS A 244 -31.62 20.21 27.66
C LYS A 244 -31.26 18.98 26.83
N TYR A 245 -32.03 17.89 26.96
CA TYR A 245 -31.83 16.68 26.15
C TYR A 245 -32.20 16.94 24.69
N LYS A 246 -33.40 17.50 24.46
CA LYS A 246 -33.89 17.83 23.12
C LYS A 246 -32.95 18.79 22.38
N LYS A 247 -32.49 19.85 23.07
CA LYS A 247 -31.49 20.77 22.52
C LYS A 247 -30.20 20.04 22.12
N LEU A 248 -29.68 19.16 22.98
CA LEU A 248 -28.47 18.39 22.66
C LEU A 248 -28.68 17.48 21.44
N GLU A 249 -29.84 16.86 21.31
CA GLU A 249 -30.19 16.05 20.15
C GLU A 249 -30.23 16.86 18.86
N GLU A 250 -30.87 18.04 18.89
CA GLU A 250 -30.92 18.97 17.76
C GLU A 250 -29.54 19.49 17.38
N ASP A 251 -28.71 19.88 18.35
CA ASP A 251 -27.35 20.37 18.09
C ASP A 251 -26.47 19.26 17.50
N LEU A 252 -26.58 18.02 17.98
CA LEU A 252 -25.88 16.87 17.40
C LEU A 252 -26.38 16.56 15.98
N LYS A 253 -27.68 16.68 15.71
CA LYS A 253 -28.24 16.56 14.34
C LYS A 253 -27.66 17.65 13.44
N ARG A 254 -27.65 18.90 13.88
CA ARG A 254 -27.08 20.05 13.17
C ARG A 254 -25.59 19.86 12.88
N LEU A 255 -24.82 19.39 13.86
CA LEU A 255 -23.39 19.14 13.71
C LEU A 255 -23.09 18.10 12.62
N ARG A 256 -23.90 17.04 12.52
CA ARG A 256 -23.80 16.07 11.42
C ARG A 256 -24.17 16.69 10.07
N GLY A 257 -25.23 17.50 10.03
CA GLY A 257 -25.64 18.22 8.80
C GLY A 257 -24.53 19.12 8.27
N LEU A 258 -23.81 19.83 9.15
CA LEU A 258 -22.64 20.62 8.75
C LEU A 258 -21.55 19.75 8.10
N LEU A 259 -21.28 18.56 8.63
CA LEU A 259 -20.29 17.66 8.02
C LEU A 259 -20.77 17.03 6.71
N GLU A 260 -22.07 16.96 6.47
CA GLU A 260 -22.65 16.50 5.20
C GLU A 260 -22.53 17.58 4.13
N GLU A 261 -22.91 18.82 4.46
CA GLU A 261 -22.94 19.96 3.55
C GLU A 261 -21.57 20.63 3.34
N LEU A 262 -20.70 20.59 4.36
CA LEU A 262 -19.42 21.29 4.40
C LEU A 262 -19.50 22.76 3.96
N PRO A 263 -20.39 23.59 4.56
CA PRO A 263 -20.52 24.99 4.18
C PRO A 263 -19.28 25.79 4.57
N GLU A 264 -18.91 26.82 3.80
CA GLU A 264 -17.76 27.69 4.09
C GLU A 264 -17.82 28.27 5.52
N GLU A 265 -19.02 28.67 5.96
CA GLU A 265 -19.28 29.22 7.29
C GLU A 265 -19.41 28.16 8.41
N GLY A 266 -19.17 26.89 8.11
CA GLY A 266 -19.28 25.81 9.09
C GLY A 266 -18.35 25.97 10.29
N GLU A 267 -17.16 26.55 10.09
CA GLU A 267 -16.23 26.87 11.18
C GLU A 267 -16.88 27.78 12.23
N LYS A 268 -17.50 28.87 11.77
CA LYS A 268 -18.17 29.84 12.64
C LYS A 268 -19.37 29.22 13.35
N GLN A 269 -20.14 28.39 12.65
CA GLN A 269 -21.31 27.70 13.22
C GLN A 269 -20.91 26.69 14.31
N ILE A 270 -19.85 25.91 14.09
CA ILE A 270 -19.33 24.98 15.11
C ILE A 270 -18.77 25.76 16.30
N GLY A 271 -18.04 26.85 16.07
CA GLY A 271 -17.55 27.71 17.14
C GLY A 271 -18.67 28.35 17.97
N GLN A 272 -19.79 28.73 17.34
CA GLN A 272 -20.98 29.19 18.06
C GLN A 272 -21.57 28.09 18.94
N MET A 273 -21.79 26.89 18.37
CA MET A 273 -22.27 25.74 19.14
C MET A 273 -21.32 25.42 20.30
N HIS A 274 -19.99 25.44 20.11
CA HIS A 274 -19.03 25.21 21.18
C HIS A 274 -19.23 26.17 22.37
N ARG A 275 -19.47 27.46 22.09
CA ARG A 275 -19.69 28.47 23.13
C ARG A 275 -20.94 28.20 23.95
N GLU A 276 -21.99 27.65 23.34
CA GLU A 276 -23.24 27.28 24.02
C GLU A 276 -23.05 26.17 25.06
N TYR A 277 -21.97 25.38 24.98
CA TYR A 277 -21.65 24.31 25.93
C TYR A 277 -20.52 24.66 26.92
N LEU A 278 -20.06 25.92 26.98
CA LEU A 278 -18.99 26.34 27.91
C LEU A 278 -19.37 26.20 29.38
N TRP A 279 -20.66 26.20 29.70
CA TRP A 279 -21.16 25.94 31.06
C TRP A 279 -20.79 24.54 31.56
N ALA A 280 -20.60 23.57 30.67
CA ALA A 280 -20.25 22.21 31.03
C ALA A 280 -18.78 22.13 31.46
N GLN A 281 -18.56 21.85 32.75
CA GLN A 281 -17.25 21.83 33.37
C GLN A 281 -16.47 20.55 33.04
N PRO A 282 -15.12 20.62 32.98
CA PRO A 282 -14.29 19.43 32.88
C PRO A 282 -14.45 18.54 34.12
N PRO A 283 -14.35 17.20 33.98
CA PRO A 283 -14.36 16.32 35.13
C PRO A 283 -13.16 16.62 36.04
N THR A 284 -13.38 16.59 37.35
CA THR A 284 -12.32 16.77 38.34
C THR A 284 -11.33 15.60 38.27
N ARG A 285 -10.05 15.91 38.07
CA ARG A 285 -8.96 14.96 38.33
C ARG A 285 -8.76 14.91 39.84
N GLY A 286 -8.57 13.70 40.39
CA GLY A 286 -8.02 13.58 41.75
C GLY A 286 -6.57 14.09 41.81
N GLU A 287 -5.94 14.02 42.99
CA GLU A 287 -4.50 14.31 43.16
C GLU A 287 -3.63 13.61 42.11
N GLU A 288 -2.46 14.17 41.81
CA GLU A 288 -1.56 13.72 40.74
C GLU A 288 -1.38 12.19 40.73
N GLY A 289 -1.77 11.56 39.61
CA GLY A 289 -1.71 10.11 39.44
C GLY A 289 -2.99 9.33 39.77
N ALA A 290 -4.01 9.95 40.37
CA ALA A 290 -5.31 9.32 40.59
C ALA A 290 -6.17 9.27 39.32
N LYS A 291 -6.81 8.13 39.05
CA LYS A 291 -7.84 8.01 37.99
C LYS A 291 -8.93 9.07 38.23
N ALA A 292 -9.44 9.67 37.15
CA ALA A 292 -10.54 10.64 37.21
C ALA A 292 -11.66 10.08 38.10
N LYS A 293 -12.02 10.82 39.16
CA LYS A 293 -13.04 10.38 40.14
C LYS A 293 -14.44 10.35 39.53
N GLU A 294 -14.70 11.21 38.55
CA GLU A 294 -16.02 11.38 37.94
C GLU A 294 -15.97 11.21 36.42
N LYS A 295 -17.03 10.63 35.86
CA LYS A 295 -17.23 10.56 34.40
C LYS A 295 -17.57 11.94 33.87
N ALA A 296 -17.01 12.29 32.71
CA ALA A 296 -17.40 13.49 31.97
C ALA A 296 -18.89 13.47 31.63
N SER A 297 -19.61 14.57 31.93
CA SER A 297 -21.03 14.73 31.59
C SER A 297 -21.27 14.74 30.07
N CYS A 298 -22.49 14.43 29.63
CA CYS A 298 -22.83 14.48 28.20
C CYS A 298 -22.63 15.89 27.60
N GLY A 299 -22.96 16.95 28.36
CA GLY A 299 -22.70 18.35 27.96
C GLY A 299 -21.20 18.65 27.77
N TYR A 300 -20.33 18.15 28.66
CA TYR A 300 -18.87 18.33 28.49
C TYR A 300 -18.35 17.52 27.30
N ARG A 301 -18.90 16.33 27.06
CA ARG A 301 -18.55 15.53 25.87
C ARG A 301 -18.94 16.23 24.57
N MET A 302 -20.08 16.92 24.53
CA MET A 302 -20.50 17.76 23.40
C MET A 302 -19.59 18.98 23.22
N ARG A 303 -19.22 19.66 24.32
CA ARG A 303 -18.22 20.74 24.32
C ARG A 303 -16.90 20.30 23.68
N MET A 304 -16.40 19.12 24.04
CA MET A 304 -15.15 18.59 23.47
C MET A 304 -15.29 18.18 22.00
N LEU A 305 -16.42 17.59 21.62
CA LEU A 305 -16.68 17.21 20.23
C LEU A 305 -16.72 18.45 19.31
N THR A 306 -17.40 19.51 19.73
CA THR A 306 -17.46 20.77 18.97
C THR A 306 -16.10 21.44 18.90
N LEU A 307 -15.31 21.45 19.98
CA LEU A 307 -13.95 21.99 19.97
C LEU A 307 -13.04 21.23 18.98
N GLU A 308 -13.11 19.90 19.01
CA GLU A 308 -12.33 19.05 18.14
C GLU A 308 -12.66 19.31 16.67
N LEU A 309 -13.94 19.32 16.32
CA LEU A 309 -14.36 19.61 14.94
C LEU A 309 -14.06 21.03 14.51
N TRP A 310 -14.15 22.01 15.43
CA TRP A 310 -13.77 23.38 15.14
C TRP A 310 -12.29 23.46 14.73
N ASN A 311 -11.41 22.82 15.50
CA ASN A 311 -9.97 22.77 15.20
C ASN A 311 -9.66 21.98 13.91
N LYS A 312 -10.46 20.98 13.56
CA LYS A 312 -10.28 20.13 12.37
C LYS A 312 -10.97 20.68 11.12
N TRP A 313 -11.86 21.67 11.24
CA TRP A 313 -12.74 22.12 10.14
C TRP A 313 -11.99 22.50 8.87
N GLN A 314 -10.94 23.30 9.02
CA GLN A 314 -10.11 23.73 7.90
C GLN A 314 -9.42 22.55 7.20
N LYS A 315 -8.98 21.54 7.96
CA LYS A 315 -8.37 20.32 7.41
C LYS A 315 -9.39 19.46 6.67
N ILE A 316 -10.63 19.45 7.13
CA ILE A 316 -11.73 18.71 6.50
C ILE A 316 -12.11 19.33 5.15
N GLN A 317 -12.16 20.65 5.07
CA GLN A 317 -12.56 21.40 3.86
C GLN A 317 -11.42 21.70 2.89
N LEU A 318 -10.18 21.29 3.16
CA LEU A 318 -9.03 21.71 2.35
C LEU A 318 -9.20 21.37 0.86
N TYR A 319 -9.75 20.21 0.53
CA TYR A 319 -10.00 19.78 -0.85
C TYR A 319 -10.99 20.67 -1.61
N LEU A 320 -11.98 21.25 -0.92
CA LEU A 320 -12.92 22.20 -1.53
C LEU A 320 -12.27 23.56 -1.77
N ARG A 321 -11.32 23.95 -0.91
CA ARG A 321 -10.59 25.23 -1.01
C ARG A 321 -9.42 25.20 -1.99
N ARG A 322 -8.96 24.00 -2.36
CA ARG A 322 -7.84 23.74 -3.29
C ARG A 322 -8.29 22.80 -4.42
N PRO A 323 -9.30 23.18 -5.23
CA PRO A 323 -9.86 22.31 -6.27
C PRO A 323 -8.83 21.91 -7.35
N GLU A 324 -7.78 22.71 -7.54
CA GLU A 324 -6.69 22.42 -8.46
C GLU A 324 -5.88 21.17 -8.09
N LEU A 325 -5.95 20.71 -6.83
CA LEU A 325 -5.33 19.46 -6.39
C LEU A 325 -6.15 18.22 -6.76
N SER A 326 -7.38 18.39 -7.25
CA SER A 326 -8.28 17.29 -7.64
C SER A 326 -8.50 16.22 -6.56
N LEU A 327 -8.47 16.63 -5.28
CA LEU A 327 -8.74 15.77 -4.14
C LEU A 327 -10.24 15.58 -3.93
N ASP A 328 -10.64 14.41 -3.43
CA ASP A 328 -12.06 14.07 -3.15
C ASP A 328 -12.45 14.20 -1.66
N GLY A 329 -11.52 14.68 -0.83
CA GLY A 329 -11.70 14.82 0.62
C GLY A 329 -11.54 13.53 1.41
N THR A 330 -11.16 12.42 0.77
CA THR A 330 -11.02 11.10 1.41
C THR A 330 -9.58 10.58 1.33
N ASN A 331 -9.24 9.57 2.16
CA ASN A 331 -7.99 8.82 2.06
C ASN A 331 -8.15 7.53 1.21
N ASN A 332 -9.17 7.47 0.33
CA ASN A 332 -9.48 6.28 -0.45
C ASN A 332 -8.29 5.81 -1.32
N ALA A 333 -7.42 6.71 -1.75
CA ALA A 333 -6.19 6.37 -2.46
C ALA A 333 -5.30 5.44 -1.63
N SER A 334 -5.03 5.81 -0.38
CA SER A 334 -4.24 5.01 0.57
C SER A 334 -4.92 3.68 0.88
N GLU A 335 -6.23 3.71 1.18
CA GLU A 335 -7.00 2.49 1.48
C GLU A 335 -7.01 1.50 0.31
N ARG A 336 -7.16 1.99 -0.93
CA ARG A 336 -7.10 1.14 -2.13
C ARG A 336 -5.72 0.54 -2.34
N SER A 337 -4.66 1.32 -2.14
CA SER A 337 -3.28 0.83 -2.22
C SER A 337 -3.02 -0.25 -1.18
N ILE A 338 -3.37 -0.01 0.09
CA ILE A 338 -3.29 -1.01 1.16
C ILE A 338 -4.10 -2.26 0.79
N GLY A 339 -5.33 -2.08 0.29
CA GLY A 339 -6.18 -3.18 -0.15
C GLY A 339 -5.54 -4.05 -1.23
N ARG A 340 -4.88 -3.44 -2.22
CA ARG A 340 -4.14 -4.10 -3.31
C ARG A 340 -2.92 -4.86 -2.78
N SER A 341 -2.14 -4.26 -1.88
CA SER A 341 -1.00 -4.95 -1.24
C SER A 341 -1.41 -6.21 -0.47
N LYS A 342 -2.68 -6.27 -0.02
CA LYS A 342 -3.22 -7.36 0.78
C LYS A 342 -3.92 -8.45 -0.02
N VAL A 343 -3.98 -8.37 -1.36
CA VAL A 343 -4.66 -9.38 -2.20
C VAL A 343 -4.16 -10.79 -1.88
N ARG A 344 -2.83 -11.00 -1.92
CA ARG A 344 -2.24 -12.28 -1.55
C ARG A 344 -2.30 -12.54 -0.04
N TYR A 345 -2.08 -11.52 0.79
CA TYR A 345 -2.06 -11.65 2.25
C TYR A 345 -3.38 -12.19 2.83
N LYS A 346 -4.53 -11.80 2.26
CA LYS A 346 -5.86 -12.27 2.70
C LYS A 346 -6.03 -13.79 2.65
N THR A 347 -5.30 -14.48 1.77
CA THR A 347 -5.32 -15.94 1.63
C THR A 347 -4.13 -16.60 2.37
N MET A 348 -3.51 -15.90 3.32
CA MET A 348 -2.38 -16.38 4.14
C MET A 348 -2.68 -16.25 5.63
N ARG A 349 -2.00 -17.06 6.46
CA ARG A 349 -1.92 -16.81 7.91
C ARG A 349 -0.95 -15.68 8.27
N GLY A 350 -0.03 -15.37 7.37
CA GLY A 350 1.05 -14.39 7.56
C GLY A 350 2.31 -14.76 6.78
N TYR A 351 3.24 -13.83 6.71
CA TYR A 351 4.54 -14.01 6.07
C TYR A 351 5.56 -14.70 6.99
N LYS A 352 6.57 -15.32 6.40
CA LYS A 352 7.65 -16.03 7.12
C LYS A 352 8.85 -15.14 7.46
N SER A 353 8.99 -13.99 6.81
CA SER A 353 10.02 -12.97 7.06
C SER A 353 9.52 -11.59 6.61
N VAL A 354 10.18 -10.54 7.08
CA VAL A 354 9.90 -9.15 6.65
C VAL A 354 10.26 -8.97 5.19
N GLU A 355 11.41 -9.47 4.76
CA GLU A 355 11.83 -9.44 3.35
C GLU A 355 10.80 -10.12 2.43
N GLY A 356 10.27 -11.26 2.87
CA GLY A 356 9.28 -11.99 2.08
C GLY A 356 7.93 -11.30 2.01
N MET A 357 7.58 -10.54 3.05
CA MET A 357 6.45 -9.62 3.03
C MET A 357 6.71 -8.49 2.03
N SER A 358 7.84 -7.79 2.13
CA SER A 358 8.19 -6.68 1.23
C SER A 358 8.22 -7.10 -0.24
N ASN A 359 8.80 -8.26 -0.56
CA ASN A 359 8.78 -8.83 -1.91
C ASN A 359 7.35 -9.05 -2.42
N GLY A 360 6.47 -9.63 -1.58
CA GLY A 360 5.08 -9.87 -1.95
C GLY A 360 4.27 -8.57 -2.09
N VAL A 361 4.51 -7.59 -1.22
CA VAL A 361 3.87 -6.27 -1.29
C VAL A 361 4.29 -5.54 -2.56
N VAL A 362 5.57 -5.48 -2.90
CA VAL A 362 6.00 -4.84 -4.15
C VAL A 362 5.42 -5.54 -5.37
N LEU A 363 5.44 -6.88 -5.41
CA LEU A 363 4.92 -7.61 -6.56
C LEU A 363 3.43 -7.35 -6.80
N THR A 364 2.65 -7.27 -5.72
CA THR A 364 1.22 -6.88 -5.81
C THR A 364 1.06 -5.41 -6.18
N GLN A 365 1.82 -4.49 -5.58
CA GLN A 365 1.77 -3.07 -5.93
C GLN A 365 2.11 -2.81 -7.39
N TRP A 366 3.14 -3.48 -7.92
CA TRP A 366 3.51 -3.41 -9.32
C TRP A 366 2.38 -3.90 -10.22
N LEU A 367 1.78 -5.06 -9.91
CA LEU A 367 0.68 -5.64 -10.68
C LEU A 367 -0.61 -4.80 -10.68
N TYR A 368 -0.84 -4.07 -9.57
CA TYR A 368 -2.00 -3.19 -9.40
C TYR A 368 -1.63 -1.70 -9.47
N SER A 369 -0.52 -1.38 -10.13
CA SER A 369 -0.01 -0.01 -10.27
C SER A 369 -0.90 0.86 -11.15
N GLY A 370 -1.65 0.23 -12.07
CA GLY A 370 -2.46 0.93 -13.07
C GLY A 370 -1.72 1.24 -14.37
N GLU A 371 -0.49 0.75 -14.54
CA GLU A 371 0.23 0.82 -15.81
C GLU A 371 -0.51 0.06 -16.92
N ASP A 372 -0.39 0.53 -18.16
CA ASP A 372 -1.11 -0.05 -19.30
C ASP A 372 -0.69 -1.49 -19.59
N GLU A 373 0.62 -1.78 -19.45
CA GLU A 373 1.23 -3.09 -19.66
C GLU A 373 2.24 -3.42 -18.57
N HIS A 374 2.31 -4.71 -18.24
CA HIS A 374 3.16 -5.23 -17.18
C HIS A 374 4.08 -6.32 -17.75
N ASP A 375 5.36 -5.98 -17.97
CA ASP A 375 6.41 -6.92 -18.39
C ASP A 375 7.33 -7.25 -17.21
N LEU A 376 6.99 -8.30 -16.48
CA LEU A 376 7.77 -8.71 -15.31
C LEU A 376 9.19 -9.18 -15.70
N LEU A 377 9.37 -9.72 -16.90
CA LEU A 377 10.69 -10.19 -17.30
C LEU A 377 11.63 -9.02 -17.58
N ALA A 378 11.14 -7.98 -18.25
CA ALA A 378 11.91 -6.76 -18.49
C ALA A 378 12.38 -6.14 -17.17
N GLU A 379 11.49 -6.03 -16.19
CA GLU A 379 11.80 -5.51 -14.85
C GLU A 379 12.86 -6.35 -14.14
N VAL A 380 12.70 -7.68 -14.18
CA VAL A 380 13.65 -8.62 -13.53
C VAL A 380 15.03 -8.60 -14.21
N ILE A 381 15.10 -8.31 -15.51
CA ILE A 381 16.37 -8.18 -16.24
C ILE A 381 17.04 -6.83 -15.98
N ALA A 382 16.25 -5.77 -15.74
CA ALA A 382 16.76 -4.42 -15.48
C ALA A 382 17.33 -4.23 -14.07
N ALA A 383 16.86 -5.03 -13.09
CA ALA A 383 17.29 -5.04 -11.69
C ALA A 383 18.60 -5.81 -11.45
#